data_AF-A0A2E6I530-F1
#
_entry.id   AF-A0A2E6I530-F1
#
_cell.length_a   1.000
_cell.length_b   1.000
_cell.length_c   1.000
_cell.angle_alpha   90.00
_cell.angle_beta   90.00
_cell.angle_gamma   90.00
#
_symmetry.space_group_name_H-M   'P 1'
#
loop_
_entity.id
_entity.type
_entity.pdbx_description
1 polymer ?
#
loop_
_entity_poly.entity_id
_entity_poly.type
_entity_poly.pdbx_seq_one_letter_code
_entity_poly.pdbx_strand_id
1 'polypeptide(L)'
;MFDRRYFPPANHEFVVIADTHYMLEVGDAPVEFESRRKQTARAGAALALVASLNIEHVIHLGDLVQEYPETPGFDQALREALTQIADLGLDPHFVAGNHDVGDKPDPTMPTHDVAPEGLEKFHTQVGPSWKQVDLGPHRLLVVNSQILNTDLPEATDQRLWLEMQLAMNVEGRTFLFLHLPPYLFDGTEQGFGHYDVIDEPDRSWLLDLIQRSQIDTVCAAHVHTAFTDRIGDTAYNVLPSACFTRPGFSHLFSASPPPEQGRDDTPKLGFYIFRLIGERTDVHTVRTHAAETVDERARLLTRTSAALPSSPVGVTMRGAVSPVGQVPIAYPSGIVQPVRNDYPLLACLEMGVRHVRVPATELDDLQLRRIQILRERGILVIAYHLFAYPSAATEMAMRYGDRLDGLEVQFASIHLNDFSQLRSDDLPLTLCPVAPGVSIPGKQHPRTRIGYSLDEANTLSPADVRHLCRIATGDALLEWLEARPITSGRADLVLDLPGVDDDLNARRVAEALLLTATVPENRLFIDPLTDFDRTMDLTHGLIDTRCNPRPAMTVVRTLNTILHADGETWSVTPGDPMTIESATRRLSLTSSVPREASTLYGLTSSRVTETAQGLDDALLLAEYLK
;
A
#
# COMPACT_ATOMS: atom_id res chain seq x y z
N MET A 1 -20.27 6.41 2.88
CA MET A 1 -20.11 7.11 1.58
C MET A 1 -18.64 7.55 1.40
N PHE A 2 -18.09 7.65 0.18
CA PHE A 2 -16.70 8.12 -0.01
C PHE A 2 -16.60 9.64 -0.12
N ASP A 3 -15.74 10.24 0.70
CA ASP A 3 -15.35 11.65 0.57
C ASP A 3 -14.16 11.77 -0.40
N ARG A 4 -14.39 12.54 -1.47
CA ARG A 4 -13.45 12.73 -2.59
C ARG A 4 -12.94 14.17 -2.68
N ARG A 5 -13.25 15.04 -1.73
CA ARG A 5 -12.99 16.49 -1.84
C ARG A 5 -11.52 16.85 -2.03
N TYR A 6 -10.62 16.02 -1.51
CA TYR A 6 -9.19 16.24 -1.67
C TYR A 6 -8.63 15.61 -2.94
N PHE A 7 -9.36 14.80 -3.71
CA PHE A 7 -8.80 14.17 -4.90
C PHE A 7 -8.57 15.18 -6.03
N PRO A 8 -7.40 15.16 -6.70
CA PRO A 8 -7.24 15.90 -7.94
C PRO A 8 -8.26 15.38 -8.98
N PRO A 9 -8.77 16.21 -9.89
CA PRO A 9 -9.65 15.73 -10.96
C PRO A 9 -8.92 14.68 -11.82
N ALA A 10 -9.63 13.61 -12.18
CA ALA A 10 -9.13 12.59 -13.10
C ALA A 10 -9.88 12.68 -14.43
N ASN A 11 -9.20 12.39 -15.53
CA ASN A 11 -9.78 12.34 -16.86
C ASN A 11 -10.74 11.15 -16.99
N HIS A 12 -10.29 10.00 -16.48
CA HIS A 12 -11.02 8.75 -16.47
C HIS A 12 -10.68 7.98 -15.18
N GLU A 13 -11.59 7.13 -14.74
CA GLU A 13 -11.41 6.29 -13.57
C GLU A 13 -12.06 4.93 -13.82
N PHE A 14 -11.48 3.90 -13.23
CA PHE A 14 -12.08 2.57 -13.19
C PHE A 14 -11.74 1.89 -11.87
N VAL A 15 -12.58 0.93 -11.47
CA VAL A 15 -12.39 0.10 -10.27
C VAL A 15 -11.92 -1.29 -10.70
N VAL A 16 -11.05 -1.90 -9.90
CA VAL A 16 -10.65 -3.29 -10.08
C VAL A 16 -10.85 -4.04 -8.77
N ILE A 17 -11.67 -5.08 -8.81
CA ILE A 17 -11.98 -6.00 -7.70
C ILE A 17 -11.70 -7.44 -8.16
N ALA A 18 -11.43 -8.34 -7.22
CA ALA A 18 -11.07 -9.72 -7.52
C ALA A 18 -11.58 -10.68 -6.46
N ASP A 19 -11.69 -11.96 -6.84
CA ASP A 19 -11.84 -13.09 -5.93
C ASP A 19 -13.02 -12.90 -4.96
N THR A 20 -14.23 -12.66 -5.48
CA THR A 20 -15.44 -12.52 -4.66
C THR A 20 -15.93 -13.85 -4.12
N HIS A 21 -15.65 -14.96 -4.82
CA HIS A 21 -15.92 -16.34 -4.36
C HIS A 21 -17.31 -16.48 -3.73
N TYR A 22 -18.36 -16.10 -4.45
CA TYR A 22 -19.74 -16.27 -4.00
C TYR A 22 -19.95 -17.73 -3.60
N MET A 23 -20.42 -17.93 -2.38
CA MET A 23 -20.60 -19.24 -1.81
C MET A 23 -22.09 -19.48 -1.55
N LEU A 24 -22.58 -20.64 -1.99
CA LEU A 24 -23.92 -21.09 -1.66
C LEU A 24 -24.06 -21.30 -0.15
N GLU A 25 -25.24 -20.99 0.39
CA GLU A 25 -25.52 -21.21 1.81
C GLU A 25 -25.44 -22.70 2.15
N VAL A 26 -24.56 -23.06 3.09
CA VAL A 26 -24.33 -24.44 3.52
C VAL A 26 -24.95 -24.76 4.88
N GLY A 27 -25.62 -23.80 5.53
CA GLY A 27 -26.27 -23.97 6.83
C GLY A 27 -25.27 -24.47 7.88
N ASP A 28 -25.65 -25.40 8.75
CA ASP A 28 -24.75 -25.94 9.78
C ASP A 28 -23.78 -27.02 9.27
N ALA A 29 -23.69 -27.26 7.96
CA ALA A 29 -22.76 -28.25 7.41
C ALA A 29 -21.30 -27.87 7.75
N PRO A 30 -20.43 -28.85 8.08
CA PRO A 30 -19.04 -28.54 8.41
C PRO A 30 -18.31 -27.91 7.23
N VAL A 31 -17.57 -26.84 7.51
CA VAL A 31 -16.69 -26.16 6.55
C VAL A 31 -15.25 -26.27 7.03
N GLU A 32 -14.29 -26.27 6.09
CA GLU A 32 -12.86 -26.31 6.42
C GLU A 32 -12.41 -25.08 7.21
N PHE A 33 -12.97 -23.92 6.86
CA PHE A 33 -12.70 -22.62 7.47
C PHE A 33 -14.01 -21.85 7.68
N GLU A 34 -14.20 -21.25 8.85
CA GLU A 34 -15.42 -20.53 9.19
C GLU A 34 -15.58 -19.22 8.38
N SER A 35 -14.49 -18.60 7.94
CA SER A 35 -14.52 -17.47 7.00
C SER A 35 -15.25 -17.79 5.70
N ARG A 36 -15.36 -19.06 5.30
CA ARG A 36 -16.13 -19.48 4.11
C ARG A 36 -17.58 -19.02 4.20
N ARG A 37 -18.20 -19.13 5.37
CA ARG A 37 -19.60 -18.68 5.61
C ARG A 37 -19.79 -17.18 5.42
N LYS A 38 -18.71 -16.41 5.52
CA LYS A 38 -18.74 -14.94 5.43
C LYS A 38 -18.44 -14.43 4.03
N GLN A 39 -18.00 -15.29 3.09
CA GLN A 39 -17.54 -14.88 1.76
C GLN A 39 -18.60 -14.09 1.00
N THR A 40 -19.82 -14.62 0.90
CA THR A 40 -20.93 -13.98 0.18
C THR A 40 -21.30 -12.61 0.78
N ALA A 41 -21.30 -12.48 2.11
CA ALA A 41 -21.60 -11.22 2.78
C ALA A 41 -20.46 -10.20 2.60
N ARG A 42 -19.19 -10.64 2.70
CA ARG A 42 -18.00 -9.81 2.46
C ARG A 42 -17.93 -9.31 1.02
N ALA A 43 -18.18 -10.19 0.05
CA ALA A 43 -18.27 -9.85 -1.37
C ALA A 43 -19.36 -8.80 -1.59
N GLY A 44 -20.57 -9.02 -1.04
CA GLY A 44 -21.67 -8.08 -1.14
C GLY A 44 -21.35 -6.70 -0.57
N ALA A 45 -20.70 -6.63 0.61
CA ALA A 45 -20.27 -5.36 1.20
C ALA A 45 -19.18 -4.66 0.38
N ALA A 46 -18.22 -5.41 -0.17
CA ALA A 46 -17.18 -4.88 -1.05
C ALA A 46 -17.80 -4.31 -2.34
N LEU A 47 -18.70 -5.05 -2.99
CA LEU A 47 -19.43 -4.61 -4.18
C LEU A 47 -20.31 -3.38 -3.90
N ALA A 48 -20.96 -3.32 -2.73
CA ALA A 48 -21.75 -2.15 -2.33
C ALA A 48 -20.86 -0.91 -2.11
N LEU A 49 -19.64 -1.08 -1.58
CA LEU A 49 -18.64 0.00 -1.56
C LEU A 49 -18.26 0.42 -2.97
N VAL A 50 -18.00 -0.52 -3.89
CA VAL A 50 -17.71 -0.23 -5.31
C VAL A 50 -18.84 0.57 -5.95
N ALA A 51 -20.10 0.14 -5.79
CA ALA A 51 -21.27 0.84 -6.30
C ALA A 51 -21.37 2.28 -5.76
N SER A 52 -21.06 2.47 -4.47
CA SER A 52 -21.11 3.81 -3.85
C SER A 52 -20.09 4.82 -4.39
N LEU A 53 -19.07 4.37 -5.12
CA LEU A 53 -18.10 5.26 -5.78
C LEU A 53 -18.68 5.97 -7.01
N ASN A 54 -19.76 5.42 -7.60
CA ASN A 54 -20.35 5.87 -8.86
C ASN A 54 -19.33 5.98 -10.00
N ILE A 55 -18.44 4.99 -10.11
CA ILE A 55 -17.48 4.86 -11.21
C ILE A 55 -18.05 3.86 -12.21
N GLU A 56 -18.20 4.27 -13.47
CA GLU A 56 -18.86 3.48 -14.52
C GLU A 56 -18.15 2.17 -14.83
N HIS A 57 -16.83 2.22 -15.05
CA HIS A 57 -16.08 1.03 -15.43
C HIS A 57 -15.57 0.27 -14.20
N VAL A 58 -16.05 -0.96 -14.05
CA VAL A 58 -15.58 -1.91 -13.03
C VAL A 58 -14.99 -3.12 -13.74
N ILE A 59 -13.78 -3.52 -13.39
CA ILE A 59 -13.17 -4.78 -13.82
C ILE A 59 -13.24 -5.78 -12.67
N HIS A 60 -13.74 -6.97 -12.94
CA HIS A 60 -13.71 -8.08 -11.98
C HIS A 60 -12.70 -9.12 -12.46
N LEU A 61 -11.61 -9.32 -11.72
CA LEU A 61 -10.49 -10.18 -12.14
C LEU A 61 -10.75 -11.69 -11.99
N GLY A 62 -11.99 -12.15 -12.13
CA GLY A 62 -12.34 -13.58 -12.02
C GLY A 62 -12.53 -14.10 -10.60
N ASP A 63 -12.81 -15.41 -10.52
CA ASP A 63 -13.22 -16.15 -9.32
C ASP A 63 -14.50 -15.55 -8.70
N LEU A 64 -15.55 -15.56 -9.51
CA LEU A 64 -16.87 -15.06 -9.13
C LEU A 64 -17.52 -15.94 -8.07
N VAL A 65 -17.29 -17.26 -8.17
CA VAL A 65 -17.93 -18.29 -7.36
C VAL A 65 -16.91 -19.16 -6.65
N GLN A 66 -17.32 -19.76 -5.54
CA GLN A 66 -16.50 -20.71 -4.79
C GLN A 66 -16.56 -22.14 -5.37
N GLU A 67 -17.64 -22.45 -6.08
CA GLU A 67 -17.83 -23.72 -6.78
C GLU A 67 -16.86 -23.86 -7.97
N TYR A 68 -16.80 -25.07 -8.55
CA TYR A 68 -16.06 -25.32 -9.80
C TYR A 68 -17.00 -25.78 -10.91
N PRO A 69 -16.68 -25.58 -12.21
CA PRO A 69 -17.58 -25.88 -13.33
C PRO A 69 -18.14 -27.31 -13.36
N GLU A 70 -17.40 -28.29 -12.84
CA GLU A 70 -17.77 -29.70 -12.75
C GLU A 70 -18.71 -30.05 -11.60
N THR A 71 -18.93 -29.12 -10.66
CA THR A 71 -19.75 -29.37 -9.46
C THR A 71 -21.24 -29.13 -9.74
N PRO A 72 -22.16 -29.86 -9.07
CA PRO A 72 -23.60 -29.65 -9.25
C PRO A 72 -24.11 -28.27 -8.86
N GLY A 73 -23.41 -27.56 -7.95
CA GLY A 73 -23.79 -26.25 -7.44
C GLY A 73 -23.40 -25.08 -8.35
N PHE A 74 -22.49 -25.30 -9.30
CA PHE A 74 -21.85 -24.25 -10.10
C PHE A 74 -22.85 -23.30 -10.77
N ASP A 75 -23.80 -23.84 -11.54
CA ASP A 75 -24.74 -23.01 -12.30
C ASP A 75 -25.63 -22.17 -11.37
N GLN A 76 -25.95 -22.68 -10.17
CA GLN A 76 -26.68 -21.91 -9.16
C GLN A 76 -25.80 -20.80 -8.57
N ALA A 77 -24.59 -21.13 -8.14
CA ALA A 77 -23.66 -20.17 -7.57
C ALA A 77 -23.38 -19.02 -8.55
N LEU A 78 -23.16 -19.32 -9.82
CA LEU A 78 -22.87 -18.32 -10.85
C LEU A 78 -24.05 -17.37 -11.08
N ARG A 79 -25.28 -17.91 -11.18
CA ARG A 79 -26.49 -17.07 -11.31
C ARG A 79 -26.70 -16.17 -10.10
N GLU A 80 -26.51 -16.69 -8.90
CA GLU A 80 -26.70 -15.91 -7.67
C GLU A 80 -25.61 -14.85 -7.50
N ALA A 81 -24.35 -15.15 -7.85
CA ALA A 81 -23.25 -14.18 -7.87
C ALA A 81 -23.55 -13.01 -8.82
N LEU A 82 -23.96 -13.32 -10.06
CA LEU A 82 -24.34 -12.30 -11.05
C LEU A 82 -25.56 -11.49 -10.59
N THR A 83 -26.51 -12.13 -9.92
CA THR A 83 -27.68 -11.43 -9.34
C THR A 83 -27.25 -10.47 -8.22
N GLN A 84 -26.36 -10.90 -7.30
CA GLN A 84 -25.83 -10.05 -6.22
C GLN A 84 -25.16 -8.79 -6.78
N ILE A 85 -24.40 -8.92 -7.87
CA ILE A 85 -23.74 -7.80 -8.56
C ILE A 85 -24.79 -6.88 -9.21
N ALA A 86 -25.74 -7.45 -9.96
CA ALA A 86 -26.76 -6.70 -10.68
C ALA A 86 -27.73 -5.94 -9.75
N ASP A 87 -28.06 -6.51 -8.59
CA ASP A 87 -28.93 -5.88 -7.58
C ASP A 87 -28.33 -4.58 -7.01
N LEU A 88 -27.00 -4.42 -7.10
CA LEU A 88 -26.28 -3.19 -6.73
C LEU A 88 -26.14 -2.21 -7.90
N GLY A 89 -26.71 -2.52 -9.07
CA GLY A 89 -26.62 -1.71 -10.28
C GLY A 89 -25.25 -1.74 -10.95
N LEU A 90 -24.44 -2.76 -10.68
CA LEU A 90 -23.12 -2.93 -11.28
C LEU A 90 -23.20 -3.82 -12.53
N ASP A 91 -22.39 -3.51 -13.53
CA ASP A 91 -22.16 -4.36 -14.72
C ASP A 91 -20.65 -4.45 -15.03
N PRO A 92 -19.89 -5.26 -14.26
CA PRO A 92 -18.45 -5.35 -14.41
C PRO A 92 -18.00 -5.99 -15.72
N HIS A 93 -16.85 -5.57 -16.23
CA HIS A 93 -16.13 -6.32 -17.24
C HIS A 93 -15.39 -7.48 -16.58
N PHE A 94 -15.94 -8.67 -16.74
CA PHE A 94 -15.40 -9.90 -16.16
C PHE A 94 -14.16 -10.42 -16.91
N VAL A 95 -13.15 -10.78 -16.14
CA VAL A 95 -12.05 -11.70 -16.47
C VAL A 95 -12.45 -13.09 -15.94
N ALA A 96 -12.07 -14.16 -16.63
CA ALA A 96 -12.32 -15.53 -16.14
C ALA A 96 -11.23 -15.99 -15.17
N GLY A 97 -11.62 -16.51 -14.00
CA GLY A 97 -10.73 -17.17 -13.03
C GLY A 97 -10.86 -18.69 -13.02
N ASN A 98 -10.02 -19.39 -12.25
CA ASN A 98 -9.98 -20.85 -12.29
C ASN A 98 -11.26 -21.49 -11.73
N HIS A 99 -11.93 -20.82 -10.79
CA HIS A 99 -13.22 -21.27 -10.29
C HIS A 99 -14.35 -21.08 -11.31
N ASP A 100 -14.17 -20.21 -12.30
CA ASP A 100 -15.20 -19.88 -13.29
C ASP A 100 -15.15 -20.79 -14.52
N VAL A 101 -13.95 -21.22 -14.94
CA VAL A 101 -13.76 -21.97 -16.21
C VAL A 101 -12.87 -23.22 -16.10
N GLY A 102 -12.27 -23.48 -14.94
CA GLY A 102 -11.15 -24.43 -14.79
C GLY A 102 -9.80 -23.72 -14.88
N ASP A 103 -8.71 -24.43 -14.63
CA ASP A 103 -7.36 -23.87 -14.53
C ASP A 103 -6.47 -24.21 -15.74
N LYS A 104 -5.29 -23.62 -15.81
CA LYS A 104 -4.25 -24.02 -16.77
C LYS A 104 -3.86 -25.50 -16.56
N PRO A 105 -3.40 -26.21 -17.60
CA PRO A 105 -2.98 -27.59 -17.46
C PRO A 105 -1.79 -27.74 -16.51
N ASP A 106 -2.00 -28.43 -15.39
CA ASP A 106 -0.93 -28.86 -14.50
C ASP A 106 -1.36 -30.13 -13.75
N PRO A 107 -0.82 -31.31 -14.09
CA PRO A 107 -1.24 -32.58 -13.49
C PRO A 107 -0.87 -32.72 -12.01
N THR A 108 -0.14 -31.74 -11.46
CA THR A 108 0.22 -31.69 -10.04
C THR A 108 -0.66 -30.75 -9.21
N MET A 109 -1.58 -30.01 -9.86
CA MET A 109 -2.47 -29.04 -9.22
C MET A 109 -3.88 -29.61 -8.94
N PRO A 110 -4.63 -29.00 -7.99
CA PRO A 110 -5.90 -29.56 -7.52
C PRO A 110 -7.11 -29.26 -8.41
N THR A 111 -7.04 -28.22 -9.25
CA THR A 111 -8.16 -27.78 -10.10
C THR A 111 -8.06 -28.45 -11.46
N HIS A 112 -9.20 -28.88 -12.03
CA HIS A 112 -9.23 -29.46 -13.37
C HIS A 112 -8.92 -28.42 -14.44
N ASP A 113 -8.26 -28.86 -15.51
CA ASP A 113 -7.99 -28.06 -16.69
C ASP A 113 -9.28 -27.46 -17.29
N VAL A 114 -9.17 -26.31 -17.95
CA VAL A 114 -10.28 -25.72 -18.69
C VAL A 114 -10.84 -26.71 -19.72
N ALA A 115 -12.14 -26.99 -19.63
CA ALA A 115 -12.87 -27.80 -20.61
C ALA A 115 -13.64 -26.91 -21.60
N PRO A 116 -13.80 -27.31 -22.88
CA PRO A 116 -14.56 -26.55 -23.88
C PRO A 116 -15.97 -26.18 -23.42
N GLU A 117 -16.67 -27.11 -22.76
CA GLU A 117 -18.03 -26.90 -22.29
C GLU A 117 -18.09 -25.87 -21.15
N GLY A 118 -17.08 -25.83 -20.28
CA GLY A 118 -16.96 -24.83 -19.21
C GLY A 118 -16.73 -23.43 -19.79
N LEU A 119 -15.84 -23.33 -20.78
CA LEU A 119 -15.56 -22.08 -21.48
C LEU A 119 -16.77 -21.54 -22.25
N GLU A 120 -17.48 -22.38 -22.99
CA GLU A 120 -18.70 -22.01 -23.72
C GLU A 120 -19.81 -21.53 -22.76
N LYS A 121 -19.95 -22.19 -21.61
CA LYS A 121 -20.88 -21.74 -20.56
C LYS A 121 -20.53 -20.35 -20.05
N PHE A 122 -19.26 -20.07 -19.77
CA PHE A 122 -18.82 -18.75 -19.34
C PHE A 122 -19.11 -17.69 -20.41
N HIS A 123 -18.79 -17.96 -21.68
CA HIS A 123 -19.10 -17.04 -22.78
C HIS A 123 -20.59 -16.75 -22.93
N THR A 124 -21.44 -17.75 -22.66
CA THR A 124 -22.90 -17.62 -22.76
C THR A 124 -23.51 -16.88 -21.57
N GLN A 125 -23.06 -17.17 -20.35
CA GLN A 125 -23.67 -16.66 -19.11
C GLN A 125 -23.06 -15.36 -18.60
N VAL A 126 -21.75 -15.17 -18.81
CA VAL A 126 -20.97 -14.04 -18.28
C VAL A 126 -20.52 -13.11 -19.42
N GLY A 127 -20.11 -13.69 -20.55
CA GLY A 127 -19.67 -12.97 -21.75
C GLY A 127 -18.26 -13.37 -22.19
N PRO A 128 -17.73 -12.75 -23.27
CA PRO A 128 -16.45 -13.13 -23.83
C PRO A 128 -15.32 -13.08 -22.79
N SER A 129 -14.56 -14.16 -22.69
CA SER A 129 -13.45 -14.28 -21.72
C SER A 129 -12.18 -13.55 -22.14
N TRP A 130 -12.12 -13.07 -23.39
CA TRP A 130 -11.18 -12.03 -23.82
C TRP A 130 -11.91 -10.99 -24.66
N LYS A 131 -11.60 -9.72 -24.43
CA LYS A 131 -12.29 -8.59 -25.07
C LYS A 131 -11.52 -7.29 -24.89
N GLN A 132 -11.88 -6.32 -25.72
CA GLN A 132 -11.53 -4.92 -25.53
C GLN A 132 -12.73 -4.17 -24.95
N VAL A 133 -12.44 -3.25 -24.04
CA VAL A 133 -13.37 -2.22 -23.58
C VAL A 133 -12.72 -0.86 -23.79
N ASP A 134 -13.50 0.08 -24.32
CA ASP A 134 -13.07 1.47 -24.52
C ASP A 134 -13.32 2.29 -23.26
N LEU A 135 -12.31 3.07 -22.84
CA LEU A 135 -12.40 4.04 -21.76
C LEU A 135 -11.95 5.40 -22.31
N GLY A 136 -12.85 6.10 -23.01
CA GLY A 136 -12.49 7.29 -23.77
C GLY A 136 -11.40 6.97 -24.81
N PRO A 137 -10.23 7.62 -24.78
CA PRO A 137 -9.11 7.31 -25.68
C PRO A 137 -8.29 6.09 -25.22
N HIS A 138 -8.55 5.57 -24.01
CA HIS A 138 -7.82 4.46 -23.40
C HIS A 138 -8.45 3.11 -23.76
N ARG A 139 -7.62 2.07 -23.67
CA ARG A 139 -8.03 0.70 -23.97
C ARG A 139 -7.85 -0.20 -22.76
N LEU A 140 -8.90 -0.92 -22.40
CA LEU A 140 -8.87 -1.97 -21.39
C LEU A 140 -8.94 -3.33 -22.11
N LEU A 141 -7.90 -4.14 -21.99
CA LEU A 141 -7.80 -5.46 -22.60
C LEU A 141 -7.98 -6.53 -21.53
N VAL A 142 -8.96 -7.40 -21.72
CA VAL A 142 -9.18 -8.58 -20.88
C VAL A 142 -8.66 -9.80 -21.62
N VAL A 143 -7.88 -10.63 -20.93
CA VAL A 143 -7.41 -11.93 -21.41
C VAL A 143 -7.76 -13.03 -20.41
N ASN A 144 -8.17 -14.18 -20.92
CA ASN A 144 -8.36 -15.37 -20.11
C ASN A 144 -7.01 -16.06 -19.93
N SER A 145 -6.44 -15.92 -18.74
CA SER A 145 -5.18 -16.58 -18.40
C SER A 145 -5.31 -18.08 -18.19
N GLN A 146 -6.52 -18.62 -18.02
CA GLN A 146 -6.75 -20.04 -17.70
C GLN A 146 -6.69 -20.94 -18.92
N ILE A 147 -6.90 -20.37 -20.11
CA ILE A 147 -6.71 -21.10 -21.37
C ILE A 147 -5.27 -21.03 -21.88
N LEU A 148 -4.39 -20.28 -21.22
CA LEU A 148 -2.96 -20.33 -21.54
C LEU A 148 -2.40 -21.72 -21.20
N ASN A 149 -1.40 -22.15 -21.97
CA ASN A 149 -0.79 -23.47 -21.92
C ASN A 149 -1.74 -24.63 -22.30
N THR A 150 -2.95 -24.34 -22.80
CA THR A 150 -3.89 -25.37 -23.31
C THR A 150 -3.74 -25.58 -24.83
N ASP A 151 -4.21 -26.73 -25.30
CA ASP A 151 -4.36 -27.03 -26.73
C ASP A 151 -5.73 -26.58 -27.30
N LEU A 152 -6.49 -25.76 -26.56
CA LEU A 152 -7.79 -25.26 -27.01
C LEU A 152 -7.63 -24.29 -28.20
N PRO A 153 -8.47 -24.37 -29.25
CA PRO A 153 -8.46 -23.40 -30.35
C PRO A 153 -8.57 -21.95 -29.86
N GLU A 154 -9.39 -21.72 -28.83
CA GLU A 154 -9.62 -20.42 -28.20
C GLU A 154 -8.33 -19.81 -27.62
N ALA A 155 -7.40 -20.64 -27.14
CA ALA A 155 -6.10 -20.16 -26.67
C ALA A 155 -5.27 -19.56 -27.82
N THR A 156 -5.29 -20.22 -28.99
CA THR A 156 -4.63 -19.70 -30.20
C THR A 156 -5.32 -18.43 -30.72
N ASP A 157 -6.65 -18.42 -30.75
CA ASP A 157 -7.43 -17.26 -31.19
C ASP A 157 -7.20 -16.04 -30.30
N GLN A 158 -7.18 -16.23 -28.97
CA GLN A 158 -6.88 -15.17 -28.01
C GLN A 158 -5.46 -14.61 -28.22
N ARG A 159 -4.45 -15.46 -28.44
CA ARG A 159 -3.07 -15.02 -28.66
C ARG A 159 -2.96 -14.15 -29.91
N LEU A 160 -3.49 -14.62 -31.03
CA LEU A 160 -3.51 -13.86 -32.28
C LEU A 160 -4.27 -12.55 -32.13
N TRP A 161 -5.42 -12.59 -31.45
CA TRP A 161 -6.19 -11.38 -31.16
C TRP A 161 -5.39 -10.38 -30.31
N LEU A 162 -4.73 -10.82 -29.24
CA LEU A 162 -3.96 -9.93 -28.35
C LEU A 162 -2.77 -9.31 -29.08
N GLU A 163 -2.04 -10.09 -29.87
CA GLU A 163 -0.94 -9.61 -30.72
C GLU A 163 -1.44 -8.54 -31.70
N MET A 164 -2.59 -8.77 -32.35
CA MET A 164 -3.21 -7.80 -33.23
C MET A 164 -3.64 -6.53 -32.48
N GLN A 165 -4.22 -6.66 -31.29
CA GLN A 165 -4.63 -5.51 -30.47
C GLN A 165 -3.43 -4.64 -30.09
N LEU A 166 -2.35 -5.25 -29.61
CA LEU A 166 -1.17 -4.53 -29.15
C LEU A 166 -0.31 -3.99 -30.31
N ALA A 167 -0.45 -4.52 -31.52
CA ALA A 167 0.14 -3.95 -32.73
C ALA A 167 -0.60 -2.68 -33.22
N MET A 168 -1.83 -2.42 -32.75
CA MET A 168 -2.57 -1.22 -33.13
C MET A 168 -2.12 -0.01 -32.29
N ASN A 169 -1.80 1.08 -32.98
CA ASN A 169 -1.55 2.36 -32.31
C ASN A 169 -2.85 2.90 -31.69
N VAL A 170 -2.76 3.35 -30.45
CA VAL A 170 -3.84 4.04 -29.71
C VAL A 170 -3.39 5.43 -29.29
N GLU A 171 -4.33 6.35 -29.20
CA GLU A 171 -4.06 7.71 -28.69
C GLU A 171 -3.83 7.69 -27.17
N GLY A 172 -4.61 6.89 -26.44
CA GLY A 172 -4.48 6.75 -24.99
C GLY A 172 -3.66 5.54 -24.56
N ARG A 173 -3.55 5.36 -23.25
CA ARG A 173 -2.96 4.20 -22.58
C ARG A 173 -3.72 2.89 -22.79
N THR A 174 -2.97 1.79 -22.75
CA THR A 174 -3.50 0.41 -22.72
C THR A 174 -3.32 -0.20 -21.34
N PHE A 175 -4.35 -0.88 -20.85
CA PHE A 175 -4.36 -1.64 -19.59
C PHE A 175 -4.67 -3.10 -19.90
N LEU A 176 -3.99 -4.03 -19.23
CA LEU A 176 -4.18 -5.47 -19.42
C LEU A 176 -4.65 -6.13 -18.12
N PHE A 177 -5.71 -6.91 -18.22
CA PHE A 177 -6.35 -7.59 -17.08
C PHE A 177 -6.38 -9.09 -17.32
N LEU A 178 -5.88 -9.84 -16.35
CA LEU A 178 -5.85 -11.29 -16.32
C LEU A 178 -6.12 -11.79 -14.89
N HIS A 179 -6.42 -13.08 -14.72
CA HIS A 179 -6.65 -13.64 -13.39
C HIS A 179 -5.35 -14.19 -12.79
N LEU A 180 -4.71 -15.13 -13.48
CA LEU A 180 -3.49 -15.80 -13.04
C LEU A 180 -2.26 -14.91 -13.31
N PRO A 181 -1.46 -14.55 -12.29
CA PRO A 181 -0.31 -13.69 -12.47
C PRO A 181 0.79 -14.32 -13.36
N PRO A 182 1.55 -13.53 -14.13
CA PRO A 182 2.73 -14.06 -14.85
C PRO A 182 3.83 -14.54 -13.91
N TYR A 183 3.99 -13.87 -12.75
CA TYR A 183 4.91 -14.29 -11.69
C TYR A 183 4.63 -13.61 -10.33
N LEU A 184 5.19 -14.14 -9.24
CA LEU A 184 5.17 -13.54 -7.90
C LEU A 184 6.54 -13.05 -7.40
N PHE A 185 7.65 -13.68 -7.81
CA PHE A 185 9.01 -13.32 -7.42
C PHE A 185 9.84 -12.73 -8.57
N ASP A 186 9.85 -13.37 -9.73
CA ASP A 186 10.34 -12.80 -10.99
C ASP A 186 9.88 -13.66 -12.19
N GLY A 187 10.04 -13.14 -13.41
CA GLY A 187 9.61 -13.82 -14.63
C GLY A 187 10.32 -15.15 -14.93
N THR A 188 11.33 -15.54 -14.16
CA THR A 188 12.10 -16.78 -14.34
C THR A 188 11.74 -17.87 -13.33
N GLU A 189 10.78 -17.62 -12.43
CA GLU A 189 10.35 -18.62 -11.44
C GLU A 189 9.75 -19.88 -12.08
N GLN A 190 9.68 -20.99 -11.36
CA GLN A 190 9.15 -22.23 -11.93
C GLN A 190 7.61 -22.18 -11.97
N GLY A 191 7.00 -22.38 -13.15
CA GLY A 191 5.55 -22.46 -13.32
C GLY A 191 4.95 -23.86 -13.17
N PHE A 192 5.62 -24.89 -13.71
CA PHE A 192 5.18 -26.27 -13.54
C PHE A 192 5.25 -26.69 -12.07
N GLY A 193 4.17 -27.20 -11.50
CA GLY A 193 4.12 -27.45 -10.05
C GLY A 193 3.85 -26.18 -9.23
N HIS A 194 3.51 -25.06 -9.89
CA HIS A 194 3.15 -23.81 -9.25
C HIS A 194 1.70 -23.45 -9.61
N TYR A 195 0.84 -23.50 -8.60
CA TYR A 195 -0.59 -23.19 -8.75
C TYR A 195 -0.85 -21.73 -9.11
N ASP A 196 0.04 -20.84 -8.67
CA ASP A 196 -0.30 -19.44 -8.53
C ASP A 196 0.04 -18.60 -9.76
N VAL A 197 0.74 -19.15 -10.75
CA VAL A 197 1.32 -18.37 -11.86
C VAL A 197 1.23 -19.10 -13.20
N ILE A 198 1.18 -18.35 -14.29
CA ILE A 198 1.16 -18.89 -15.67
C ILE A 198 2.41 -19.74 -15.91
N ASP A 199 2.36 -20.86 -16.64
CA ASP A 199 3.53 -21.70 -16.91
C ASP A 199 4.17 -21.42 -18.29
N GLU A 200 5.33 -22.00 -18.56
CA GLU A 200 5.95 -22.00 -19.89
C GLU A 200 5.21 -22.92 -20.88
N PRO A 201 5.15 -22.59 -22.18
CA PRO A 201 5.85 -21.47 -22.85
C PRO A 201 5.07 -20.15 -22.88
N ASP A 202 3.80 -20.13 -22.48
CA ASP A 202 2.94 -18.96 -22.66
C ASP A 202 3.30 -17.80 -21.72
N ARG A 203 3.92 -18.08 -20.57
CA ARG A 203 4.50 -17.03 -19.74
C ARG A 203 5.55 -16.22 -20.49
N SER A 204 6.56 -16.86 -21.07
CA SER A 204 7.60 -16.16 -21.82
C SER A 204 7.02 -15.35 -22.98
N TRP A 205 6.07 -15.93 -23.71
CA TRP A 205 5.35 -15.21 -24.78
C TRP A 205 4.64 -13.95 -24.25
N LEU A 206 3.91 -14.06 -23.14
CA LEU A 206 3.15 -12.93 -22.58
C LEU A 206 4.09 -11.85 -22.04
N LEU A 207 5.15 -12.22 -21.33
CA LEU A 207 6.13 -11.27 -20.81
C LEU A 207 6.84 -10.51 -21.94
N ASP A 208 7.27 -11.21 -22.98
CA ASP A 208 7.88 -10.59 -24.16
C ASP A 208 6.91 -9.63 -24.86
N LEU A 209 5.64 -10.02 -24.98
CA LEU A 209 4.60 -9.20 -25.59
C LEU A 209 4.33 -7.94 -24.77
N ILE A 210 4.24 -8.04 -23.44
CA ILE A 210 4.08 -6.90 -22.54
C ILE A 210 5.27 -5.94 -22.67
N GLN A 211 6.51 -6.45 -22.60
CA GLN A 211 7.72 -5.62 -22.65
C GLN A 211 7.89 -4.85 -23.95
N ARG A 212 7.47 -5.43 -25.08
CA ARG A 212 7.56 -4.79 -26.40
C ARG A 212 6.39 -3.83 -26.69
N SER A 213 5.34 -3.90 -25.88
CA SER A 213 4.13 -3.10 -26.06
C SER A 213 4.10 -1.92 -25.11
N GLN A 214 3.46 -0.82 -25.50
CA GLN A 214 3.27 0.35 -24.64
C GLN A 214 2.08 0.17 -23.68
N ILE A 215 2.12 -0.88 -22.84
CA ILE A 215 1.11 -1.12 -21.82
C ILE A 215 1.43 -0.26 -20.59
N ASP A 216 0.43 0.44 -20.06
CA ASP A 216 0.58 1.27 -18.86
C ASP A 216 0.62 0.39 -17.61
N THR A 217 -0.40 -0.48 -17.46
CA THR A 217 -0.54 -1.34 -16.29
C THR A 217 -1.10 -2.72 -16.65
N VAL A 218 -0.56 -3.75 -16.01
CA VAL A 218 -1.05 -5.13 -15.96
C VAL A 218 -1.62 -5.40 -14.56
N CYS A 219 -2.82 -5.97 -14.49
CA CYS A 219 -3.49 -6.35 -13.24
C CYS A 219 -3.84 -7.85 -13.23
N ALA A 220 -3.46 -8.53 -12.15
CA ALA A 220 -3.74 -9.95 -11.89
C ALA A 220 -4.35 -10.17 -10.48
N ALA A 221 -4.77 -11.41 -10.18
CA ALA A 221 -5.46 -11.81 -8.94
C ALA A 221 -5.03 -13.22 -8.47
N HIS A 222 -5.96 -14.11 -8.11
CA HIS A 222 -5.78 -15.55 -7.80
C HIS A 222 -5.10 -15.90 -6.47
N VAL A 223 -4.09 -15.13 -6.08
CA VAL A 223 -3.23 -15.46 -4.94
C VAL A 223 -3.74 -14.91 -3.61
N HIS A 224 -4.74 -14.02 -3.68
CA HIS A 224 -5.40 -13.37 -2.54
C HIS A 224 -4.42 -12.60 -1.65
N THR A 225 -3.32 -12.14 -2.22
CA THR A 225 -2.24 -11.40 -1.57
C THR A 225 -1.75 -10.32 -2.54
N ALA A 226 -1.63 -9.09 -2.05
CA ALA A 226 -1.23 -7.98 -2.89
C ALA A 226 0.27 -7.99 -3.22
N PHE A 227 0.61 -7.81 -4.50
CA PHE A 227 1.98 -7.63 -4.98
C PHE A 227 2.05 -6.45 -5.96
N THR A 228 3.23 -5.85 -6.08
CA THR A 228 3.47 -4.80 -7.09
C THR A 228 4.88 -4.93 -7.65
N ASP A 229 5.05 -4.73 -8.95
CA ASP A 229 6.34 -4.81 -9.62
C ASP A 229 6.32 -4.06 -10.98
N ARG A 230 7.37 -4.23 -11.78
CA ARG A 230 7.41 -3.80 -13.19
C ARG A 230 7.75 -4.95 -14.12
N ILE A 231 7.09 -4.99 -15.28
CA ILE A 231 7.46 -5.82 -16.42
C ILE A 231 8.05 -4.89 -17.49
N GLY A 232 9.38 -4.76 -17.51
CA GLY A 232 10.03 -3.70 -18.28
C GLY A 232 9.57 -2.33 -17.79
N ASP A 233 8.87 -1.58 -18.65
CA ASP A 233 8.29 -0.28 -18.29
C ASP A 233 6.84 -0.30 -17.81
N THR A 234 6.19 -1.47 -17.89
CA THR A 234 4.79 -1.64 -17.53
C THR A 234 4.63 -1.84 -16.02
N ALA A 235 3.72 -1.08 -15.39
CA ALA A 235 3.37 -1.34 -13.99
C ALA A 235 2.64 -2.68 -13.87
N TYR A 236 2.97 -3.48 -12.86
CA TYR A 236 2.37 -4.80 -12.66
C TYR A 236 1.84 -4.92 -11.24
N ASN A 237 0.54 -5.22 -11.08
CA ASN A 237 -0.12 -5.33 -9.79
C ASN A 237 -0.88 -6.65 -9.69
N VAL A 238 -0.68 -7.36 -8.57
CA VAL A 238 -1.52 -8.48 -8.17
C VAL A 238 -2.41 -7.98 -7.04
N LEU A 239 -3.72 -8.14 -7.20
CA LEU A 239 -4.71 -7.60 -6.28
C LEU A 239 -4.97 -8.55 -5.11
N PRO A 240 -5.38 -8.02 -3.94
CA PRO A 240 -5.92 -8.84 -2.88
C PRO A 240 -7.33 -9.33 -3.23
N SER A 241 -7.78 -10.36 -2.53
CA SER A 241 -9.20 -10.78 -2.56
C SER A 241 -10.07 -9.80 -1.78
N ALA A 242 -11.35 -9.71 -2.17
CA ALA A 242 -12.37 -9.02 -1.39
C ALA A 242 -12.79 -9.79 -0.11
N CYS A 243 -12.51 -11.09 -0.01
CA CYS A 243 -13.24 -12.00 0.88
C CYS A 243 -12.38 -12.76 1.89
N PHE A 244 -11.20 -13.25 1.50
CA PHE A 244 -10.28 -14.01 2.36
C PHE A 244 -8.86 -14.05 1.80
N THR A 245 -7.86 -14.27 2.64
CA THR A 245 -6.45 -14.48 2.26
C THR A 245 -6.11 -15.98 2.16
N ARG A 246 -4.97 -16.35 1.59
CA ARG A 246 -4.54 -17.76 1.52
C ARG A 246 -3.53 -18.10 2.63
N PRO A 247 -3.72 -19.20 3.40
CA PRO A 247 -2.86 -19.57 4.54
C PRO A 247 -1.35 -19.56 4.27
N GLY A 248 -0.91 -20.07 3.11
CA GLY A 248 0.52 -20.18 2.75
C GLY A 248 1.28 -18.85 2.81
N PHE A 249 0.65 -17.75 2.39
CA PHE A 249 1.31 -16.44 2.37
C PHE A 249 1.55 -15.85 3.75
N SER A 250 0.98 -16.43 4.82
CA SER A 250 1.31 -16.03 6.19
C SER A 250 2.79 -16.25 6.55
N HIS A 251 3.49 -17.12 5.80
CA HIS A 251 4.95 -17.34 5.91
C HIS A 251 5.79 -16.11 5.52
N LEU A 252 5.21 -15.10 4.87
CA LEU A 252 5.87 -13.83 4.56
C LEU A 252 6.08 -12.94 5.80
N PHE A 253 5.43 -13.26 6.92
CA PHE A 253 5.36 -12.40 8.08
C PHE A 253 6.16 -12.96 9.26
N SER A 254 6.69 -12.07 10.10
CA SER A 254 7.48 -12.43 11.28
C SER A 254 6.61 -12.73 12.52
N ALA A 255 5.29 -12.81 12.36
CA ALA A 255 4.33 -13.03 13.43
C ALA A 255 3.65 -14.40 13.35
N SER A 256 2.96 -14.81 14.42
CA SER A 256 2.00 -15.91 14.33
C SER A 256 0.92 -15.60 13.28
N PRO A 257 0.45 -16.61 12.53
CA PRO A 257 -0.53 -16.40 11.49
C PRO A 257 -1.81 -15.75 12.06
N PRO A 258 -2.52 -14.96 11.25
CA PRO A 258 -3.90 -14.57 11.52
C PRO A 258 -4.81 -15.79 11.78
N PRO A 259 -6.07 -15.58 12.23
CA PRO A 259 -7.04 -16.66 12.38
C PRO A 259 -7.14 -17.54 11.14
N GLU A 260 -7.52 -18.80 11.35
CA GLU A 260 -7.65 -19.79 10.27
C GLU A 260 -6.35 -19.98 9.48
N GLN A 261 -5.22 -20.03 10.20
CA GLN A 261 -3.89 -20.27 9.63
C GLN A 261 -3.48 -19.19 8.62
N GLY A 262 -4.04 -17.98 8.73
CA GLY A 262 -3.83 -16.89 7.79
C GLY A 262 -4.87 -16.80 6.67
N ARG A 263 -5.95 -17.58 6.70
CA ARG A 263 -7.08 -17.40 5.77
C ARG A 263 -7.92 -16.15 6.07
N ASP A 264 -8.03 -15.79 7.34
CA ASP A 264 -8.88 -14.67 7.77
C ASP A 264 -8.05 -13.43 8.16
N ASP A 265 -7.11 -13.01 7.30
CA ASP A 265 -6.33 -11.79 7.50
C ASP A 265 -7.09 -10.54 7.02
N THR A 266 -8.13 -10.20 7.78
CA THR A 266 -9.14 -9.21 7.41
C THR A 266 -8.61 -7.84 6.97
N PRO A 267 -7.52 -7.26 7.52
CA PRO A 267 -7.04 -5.95 7.09
C PRO A 267 -6.50 -5.93 5.66
N LYS A 268 -6.15 -7.09 5.08
CA LYS A 268 -5.57 -7.20 3.73
C LYS A 268 -6.61 -7.26 2.61
N LEU A 269 -7.89 -7.41 2.96
CA LEU A 269 -8.98 -7.52 1.99
C LEU A 269 -9.36 -6.15 1.43
N GLY A 270 -9.64 -6.08 0.13
CA GLY A 270 -9.89 -4.81 -0.53
C GLY A 270 -10.06 -4.89 -2.03
N PHE A 271 -10.09 -3.71 -2.64
CA PHE A 271 -10.12 -3.51 -4.09
C PHE A 271 -9.37 -2.21 -4.44
N TYR A 272 -9.05 -2.00 -5.71
CA TYR A 272 -8.28 -0.83 -6.16
C TYR A 272 -9.13 0.13 -6.99
N ILE A 273 -8.84 1.43 -6.87
CA ILE A 273 -9.34 2.48 -7.76
C ILE A 273 -8.17 2.99 -8.60
N PHE A 274 -8.32 2.97 -9.92
CA PHE A 274 -7.37 3.51 -10.88
C PHE A 274 -7.87 4.87 -11.37
N ARG A 275 -6.99 5.86 -11.33
CA ARG A 275 -7.32 7.25 -11.69
C ARG A 275 -6.30 7.77 -12.69
N LEU A 276 -6.80 8.17 -13.85
CA LEU A 276 -6.00 8.61 -14.98
C LEU A 276 -5.90 10.13 -14.94
N ILE A 277 -4.73 10.66 -14.62
CA ILE A 277 -4.49 12.10 -14.38
C ILE A 277 -3.34 12.53 -15.28
N GLY A 278 -3.66 13.18 -16.40
CA GLY A 278 -2.66 13.45 -17.45
C GLY A 278 -1.97 12.15 -17.87
N GLU A 279 -0.65 12.14 -17.87
CA GLU A 279 0.18 10.97 -18.21
C GLU A 279 0.34 9.97 -17.06
N ARG A 280 -0.15 10.27 -15.84
CA ARG A 280 0.01 9.43 -14.66
C ARG A 280 -1.23 8.55 -14.42
N THR A 281 -0.99 7.32 -14.01
CA THR A 281 -2.01 6.43 -13.44
C THR A 281 -1.80 6.32 -11.93
N ASP A 282 -2.71 6.91 -11.15
CA ASP A 282 -2.75 6.73 -9.69
C ASP A 282 -3.56 5.48 -9.32
N VAL A 283 -3.02 4.70 -8.37
CA VAL A 283 -3.65 3.47 -7.87
C VAL A 283 -3.93 3.66 -6.38
N HIS A 284 -5.19 3.53 -5.99
CA HIS A 284 -5.63 3.69 -4.61
C HIS A 284 -6.18 2.38 -4.06
N THR A 285 -5.65 1.93 -2.93
CA THR A 285 -6.17 0.77 -2.20
C THR A 285 -7.36 1.16 -1.33
N VAL A 286 -8.47 0.45 -1.47
CA VAL A 286 -9.62 0.54 -0.58
C VAL A 286 -9.72 -0.76 0.22
N ARG A 287 -9.45 -0.67 1.53
CA ARG A 287 -9.56 -1.81 2.45
C ARG A 287 -11.01 -2.00 2.89
N THR A 288 -11.51 -3.23 2.79
CA THR A 288 -12.87 -3.59 3.25
C THR A 288 -12.89 -4.03 4.70
N HIS A 289 -11.74 -4.45 5.24
CA HIS A 289 -11.60 -4.97 6.61
C HIS A 289 -12.56 -6.13 6.91
N ALA A 290 -12.84 -6.97 5.90
CA ALA A 290 -13.78 -8.08 6.00
C ALA A 290 -15.20 -7.68 6.46
N ALA A 291 -15.61 -6.43 6.22
CA ALA A 291 -16.96 -5.98 6.54
C ALA A 291 -17.99 -6.84 5.80
N GLU A 292 -19.04 -7.28 6.51
CA GLU A 292 -20.17 -8.02 5.96
C GLU A 292 -21.34 -7.09 5.57
N THR A 293 -21.25 -5.82 5.96
CA THR A 293 -22.21 -4.75 5.64
C THR A 293 -21.48 -3.43 5.45
N VAL A 294 -22.05 -2.50 4.68
CA VAL A 294 -21.49 -1.16 4.49
C VAL A 294 -21.89 -0.25 5.66
N ASP A 295 -20.91 0.41 6.28
CA ASP A 295 -21.12 1.50 7.23
C ASP A 295 -21.50 2.79 6.47
N GLU A 296 -22.49 3.53 6.97
CA GLU A 296 -22.94 4.81 6.41
C GLU A 296 -21.89 5.92 6.55
N ARG A 297 -20.97 5.79 7.52
CA ARG A 297 -19.91 6.78 7.78
C ARG A 297 -19.14 7.17 6.52
N ALA A 298 -18.73 8.45 6.50
CA ALA A 298 -17.92 8.96 5.42
C ALA A 298 -16.51 8.33 5.47
N ARG A 299 -15.96 7.96 4.32
CA ARG A 299 -14.59 7.41 4.16
C ARG A 299 -13.78 8.35 3.29
N LEU A 300 -12.75 8.97 3.85
CA LEU A 300 -11.86 9.81 3.05
C LEU A 300 -11.03 8.94 2.11
N LEU A 301 -11.10 9.21 0.81
CA LEU A 301 -10.11 8.70 -0.12
C LEU A 301 -8.86 9.58 -0.06
N THR A 302 -7.70 8.97 0.23
CA THR A 302 -6.43 9.67 0.45
C THR A 302 -5.57 9.75 -0.80
N ARG A 303 -4.83 10.86 -0.96
CA ARG A 303 -3.98 11.10 -2.13
C ARG A 303 -2.76 10.16 -2.14
N THR A 304 -2.29 9.81 -3.33
CA THR A 304 -1.00 9.13 -3.53
C THR A 304 0.17 10.08 -3.30
N SER A 305 1.38 9.54 -3.12
CA SER A 305 2.61 10.33 -2.94
C SER A 305 2.86 11.31 -4.10
N ALA A 306 2.64 10.87 -5.35
CA ALA A 306 2.75 11.72 -6.53
C ALA A 306 1.73 12.87 -6.57
N ALA A 307 0.61 12.76 -5.85
CA ALA A 307 -0.39 13.81 -5.71
C ALA A 307 -0.16 14.73 -4.49
N LEU A 308 0.91 14.49 -3.71
CA LEU A 308 1.34 15.26 -2.54
C LEU A 308 2.83 15.68 -2.64
N PRO A 309 3.25 16.37 -3.72
CA PRO A 309 4.68 16.64 -3.97
C PRO A 309 5.34 17.53 -2.91
N SER A 310 4.55 18.34 -2.20
CA SER A 310 5.00 19.24 -1.13
C SER A 310 4.88 18.65 0.27
N SER A 311 4.45 17.39 0.42
CA SER A 311 4.37 16.76 1.74
C SER A 311 5.77 16.59 2.34
N PRO A 312 6.00 17.01 3.59
CA PRO A 312 7.25 16.77 4.32
C PRO A 312 7.27 15.40 5.02
N VAL A 313 6.22 14.59 4.87
CA VAL A 313 5.99 13.39 5.66
C VAL A 313 6.73 12.20 5.06
N GLY A 314 7.37 11.42 5.94
CA GLY A 314 8.09 10.21 5.60
C GLY A 314 8.06 9.15 6.68
N VAL A 315 8.68 8.02 6.38
CA VAL A 315 8.79 6.87 7.30
C VAL A 315 10.20 6.32 7.33
N THR A 316 10.55 5.66 8.43
CA THR A 316 11.83 4.96 8.59
C THR A 316 11.63 3.45 8.48
N MET A 317 12.17 2.85 7.42
CA MET A 317 12.29 1.40 7.31
C MET A 317 13.55 0.96 8.06
N ARG A 318 13.43 -0.08 8.88
CA ARG A 318 14.57 -0.66 9.63
C ARG A 318 15.17 -1.91 8.99
N GLY A 319 14.63 -2.34 7.85
CA GLY A 319 15.09 -3.49 7.08
C GLY A 319 14.80 -3.30 5.59
N ALA A 320 14.87 -4.39 4.83
CA ALA A 320 14.54 -4.43 3.41
C ALA A 320 13.15 -3.85 3.09
N VAL A 321 13.03 -3.24 1.90
CA VAL A 321 11.78 -2.64 1.38
C VAL A 321 10.74 -3.72 1.06
N SER A 322 11.19 -4.79 0.39
CA SER A 322 10.42 -6.01 0.17
C SER A 322 11.23 -7.21 0.65
N PRO A 323 11.13 -7.60 1.94
CA PRO A 323 11.82 -8.79 2.44
C PRO A 323 11.30 -10.04 1.73
N VAL A 324 12.13 -11.09 1.66
CA VAL A 324 11.80 -12.34 0.94
C VAL A 324 11.55 -13.46 1.95
N GLY A 325 10.39 -14.10 1.82
CA GLY A 325 10.01 -15.30 2.57
C GLY A 325 10.13 -16.57 1.73
N GLN A 326 10.07 -17.71 2.40
CA GLN A 326 9.99 -19.04 1.77
C GLN A 326 8.57 -19.57 1.97
N VAL A 327 7.76 -19.52 0.92
CA VAL A 327 6.31 -19.77 0.99
C VAL A 327 5.99 -21.16 0.44
N PRO A 328 5.22 -21.98 1.18
CA PRO A 328 4.65 -23.21 0.64
C PRO A 328 3.45 -22.88 -0.26
N ILE A 329 3.60 -23.10 -1.56
CA ILE A 329 2.67 -22.60 -2.60
C ILE A 329 1.78 -23.68 -3.23
N ALA A 330 2.18 -24.95 -3.23
CA ALA A 330 1.43 -26.05 -3.86
C ALA A 330 1.06 -27.13 -2.85
N TYR A 331 -0.23 -27.48 -2.74
CA TYR A 331 -0.72 -28.55 -1.85
C TYR A 331 -0.08 -29.91 -2.24
N PRO A 332 0.41 -30.75 -1.30
CA PRO A 332 0.34 -30.66 0.17
C PRO A 332 1.49 -29.86 0.81
N SER A 333 1.81 -28.69 0.25
CA SER A 333 2.83 -27.74 0.73
C SER A 333 4.27 -28.27 0.67
N GLY A 334 4.55 -29.24 -0.22
CA GLY A 334 5.88 -29.81 -0.40
C GLY A 334 6.84 -28.97 -1.25
N ILE A 335 6.31 -28.04 -2.04
CA ILE A 335 7.09 -27.12 -2.88
C ILE A 335 7.13 -25.77 -2.17
N VAL A 336 8.35 -25.34 -1.85
CA VAL A 336 8.63 -24.06 -1.21
C VAL A 336 9.33 -23.17 -2.22
N GLN A 337 8.87 -21.93 -2.35
CA GLN A 337 9.45 -20.96 -3.27
C GLN A 337 9.74 -19.62 -2.59
N PRO A 338 10.77 -18.88 -3.06
CA PRO A 338 10.98 -17.53 -2.62
C PRO A 338 9.81 -16.64 -3.07
N VAL A 339 9.24 -15.87 -2.15
CA VAL A 339 8.17 -14.91 -2.45
C VAL A 339 8.47 -13.60 -1.73
N ARG A 340 8.24 -12.48 -2.41
CA ARG A 340 8.48 -11.14 -1.86
C ARG A 340 7.34 -10.74 -0.93
N ASN A 341 7.63 -10.07 0.18
CA ASN A 341 6.64 -9.37 0.97
C ASN A 341 6.61 -7.90 0.53
N ASP A 342 5.64 -7.53 -0.30
CA ASP A 342 5.52 -6.16 -0.83
C ASP A 342 4.70 -5.22 0.07
N TYR A 343 4.16 -5.70 1.19
CA TYR A 343 3.30 -4.87 2.06
C TYR A 343 3.99 -3.62 2.64
N PRO A 344 5.28 -3.63 3.06
CA PRO A 344 5.91 -2.40 3.52
C PRO A 344 5.98 -1.33 2.42
N LEU A 345 6.30 -1.72 1.18
CA LEU A 345 6.26 -0.83 0.01
C LEU A 345 4.84 -0.33 -0.25
N LEU A 346 3.86 -1.23 -0.30
CA LEU A 346 2.45 -0.87 -0.53
C LEU A 346 1.90 0.07 0.55
N ALA A 347 2.31 -0.10 1.81
CA ALA A 347 1.93 0.79 2.92
C ALA A 347 2.47 2.21 2.70
N CYS A 348 3.69 2.37 2.19
CA CYS A 348 4.22 3.69 1.82
C CYS A 348 3.37 4.36 0.74
N LEU A 349 2.97 3.61 -0.29
CA LEU A 349 2.11 4.12 -1.37
C LEU A 349 0.73 4.51 -0.85
N GLU A 350 0.11 3.68 -0.01
CA GLU A 350 -1.21 3.93 0.58
C GLU A 350 -1.23 5.15 1.50
N MET A 351 -0.14 5.39 2.25
CA MET A 351 -0.02 6.56 3.11
C MET A 351 0.22 7.88 2.36
N GLY A 352 0.61 7.80 1.09
CA GLY A 352 0.98 8.97 0.30
C GLY A 352 2.20 9.71 0.85
N VAL A 353 3.09 9.02 1.58
CA VAL A 353 4.31 9.65 2.14
C VAL A 353 5.23 10.11 1.03
N ARG A 354 5.93 11.22 1.22
CA ARG A 354 6.88 11.76 0.22
C ARG A 354 8.30 11.25 0.41
N HIS A 355 8.65 10.79 1.61
CA HIS A 355 10.01 10.39 1.94
C HIS A 355 10.07 9.00 2.59
N VAL A 356 11.09 8.20 2.24
CA VAL A 356 11.39 6.93 2.91
C VAL A 356 12.87 6.87 3.24
N ARG A 357 13.18 6.56 4.51
CA ARG A 357 14.54 6.26 4.96
C ARG A 357 14.76 4.74 4.93
N VAL A 358 15.82 4.30 4.27
CA VAL A 358 16.19 2.87 4.14
C VAL A 358 17.63 2.61 4.61
N PRO A 359 17.91 1.46 5.25
CA PRO A 359 19.28 1.08 5.59
C PRO A 359 20.07 0.75 4.32
N ALA A 360 21.19 1.42 4.10
CA ALA A 360 22.01 1.18 2.91
C ALA A 360 22.58 -0.25 2.84
N THR A 361 22.70 -0.93 3.98
CA THR A 361 23.16 -2.33 4.06
C THR A 361 22.19 -3.33 3.45
N GLU A 362 20.93 -2.94 3.26
CA GLU A 362 19.89 -3.80 2.68
C GLU A 362 19.74 -3.58 1.16
N LEU A 363 20.51 -2.67 0.54
CA LEU A 363 20.36 -2.33 -0.89
C LEU A 363 21.08 -3.32 -1.82
N ASP A 364 20.58 -4.56 -1.86
CA ASP A 364 20.90 -5.55 -2.90
C ASP A 364 20.16 -5.26 -4.24
N ASP A 365 20.40 -6.08 -5.27
CA ASP A 365 19.80 -5.87 -6.59
C ASP A 365 18.27 -5.91 -6.59
N LEU A 366 17.65 -6.71 -5.71
CA LEU A 366 16.20 -6.73 -5.57
C LEU A 366 15.73 -5.42 -4.95
N GLN A 367 16.26 -5.06 -3.78
CA GLN A 367 15.84 -3.85 -3.06
C GLN A 367 16.11 -2.57 -3.87
N LEU A 368 17.16 -2.54 -4.69
CA LEU A 368 17.41 -1.44 -5.63
C LEU A 368 16.29 -1.27 -6.65
N ARG A 369 15.71 -2.36 -7.17
CA ARG A 369 14.51 -2.28 -8.04
C ARG A 369 13.29 -1.78 -7.24
N ARG A 370 13.13 -2.25 -6.00
CA ARG A 370 11.99 -1.85 -5.14
C ARG A 370 12.00 -0.36 -4.82
N ILE A 371 13.16 0.23 -4.52
CA ILE A 371 13.26 1.67 -4.29
C ILE A 371 12.98 2.49 -5.56
N GLN A 372 13.28 1.97 -6.76
CA GLN A 372 12.91 2.67 -8.00
C GLN A 372 11.39 2.73 -8.19
N ILE A 373 10.65 1.66 -7.84
CA ILE A 373 9.18 1.68 -7.84
C ILE A 373 8.66 2.79 -6.91
N LEU A 374 9.22 2.93 -5.71
CA LEU A 374 8.87 4.03 -4.80
C LEU A 374 9.13 5.39 -5.46
N ARG A 375 10.32 5.60 -6.06
CA ARG A 375 10.71 6.86 -6.71
C ARG A 375 9.81 7.26 -7.86
N GLU A 376 9.48 6.32 -8.74
CA GLU A 376 8.55 6.52 -9.86
C GLU A 376 7.15 6.93 -9.37
N ARG A 377 6.73 6.45 -8.20
CA ARG A 377 5.47 6.82 -7.55
C ARG A 377 5.55 8.11 -6.73
N GLY A 378 6.65 8.85 -6.85
CA GLY A 378 6.83 10.14 -6.21
C GLY A 378 7.27 10.03 -4.75
N ILE A 379 8.05 9.02 -4.38
CA ILE A 379 8.64 8.89 -3.06
C ILE A 379 10.16 9.09 -3.15
N LEU A 380 10.68 10.05 -2.40
CA LEU A 380 12.11 10.32 -2.33
C LEU A 380 12.79 9.37 -1.34
N VAL A 381 13.85 8.70 -1.79
CA VAL A 381 14.53 7.64 -1.03
C VAL A 381 15.84 8.16 -0.44
N ILE A 382 15.96 8.06 0.88
CA ILE A 382 17.12 8.49 1.64
C ILE A 382 17.78 7.25 2.24
N ALA A 383 19.01 6.94 1.82
CA ALA A 383 19.74 5.82 2.41
C ALA A 383 20.47 6.28 3.68
N TYR A 384 20.45 5.48 4.74
CA TYR A 384 21.22 5.74 5.96
C TYR A 384 22.23 4.63 6.23
N HIS A 385 23.38 5.00 6.78
CA HIS A 385 24.40 4.06 7.21
C HIS A 385 25.27 4.61 8.35
N LEU A 386 25.71 3.72 9.24
CA LEU A 386 26.71 4.03 10.27
C LEU A 386 28.10 3.97 9.65
N PHE A 387 28.68 5.13 9.41
CA PHE A 387 29.99 5.25 8.78
C PHE A 387 31.11 5.25 9.83
N ALA A 388 32.12 4.41 9.59
CA ALA A 388 33.35 4.42 10.39
C ALA A 388 34.24 5.66 10.09
N TYR A 389 34.13 6.21 8.87
CA TYR A 389 34.90 7.36 8.40
C TYR A 389 34.14 8.11 7.28
N PRO A 390 34.35 9.44 7.12
CA PRO A 390 33.65 10.26 6.13
C PRO A 390 33.74 9.77 4.67
N SER A 391 34.88 9.23 4.23
CA SER A 391 35.06 8.83 2.83
C SER A 391 34.15 7.68 2.39
N ALA A 392 33.68 6.83 3.31
CA ALA A 392 32.71 5.77 2.99
C ALA A 392 31.34 6.34 2.58
N ALA A 393 30.97 7.54 3.06
CA ALA A 393 29.75 8.22 2.60
C ALA A 393 29.89 8.67 1.14
N THR A 394 31.08 9.17 0.75
CA THR A 394 31.37 9.52 -0.65
C THR A 394 31.37 8.30 -1.56
N GLU A 395 31.97 7.17 -1.14
CA GLU A 395 31.92 5.91 -1.90
C GLU A 395 30.48 5.44 -2.14
N MET A 396 29.63 5.55 -1.11
CA MET A 396 28.23 5.16 -1.22
C MET A 396 27.43 6.10 -2.13
N ALA A 397 27.69 7.42 -2.06
CA ALA A 397 27.12 8.39 -2.97
C ALA A 397 27.54 8.11 -4.43
N MET A 398 28.80 7.74 -4.67
CA MET A 398 29.25 7.34 -6.01
C MET A 398 28.59 6.04 -6.50
N ARG A 399 28.33 5.09 -5.59
CA ARG A 399 27.75 3.78 -5.93
C ARG A 399 26.25 3.85 -6.27
N TYR A 400 25.52 4.74 -5.60
CA TYR A 400 24.04 4.78 -5.64
C TYR A 400 23.46 6.15 -5.98
N GLY A 401 24.28 7.14 -6.36
CA GLY A 401 23.88 8.55 -6.51
C GLY A 401 22.71 8.79 -7.45
N ASP A 402 22.64 8.08 -8.56
CA ASP A 402 21.55 8.14 -9.54
C ASP A 402 20.25 7.44 -9.07
N ARG A 403 20.38 6.58 -8.06
CA ARG A 403 19.31 5.69 -7.56
C ARG A 403 18.71 6.15 -6.23
N LEU A 404 19.25 7.19 -5.61
CA LEU A 404 18.83 7.75 -4.33
C LEU A 404 18.52 9.25 -4.47
N ASP A 405 17.84 9.82 -3.48
CA ASP A 405 17.49 11.23 -3.42
C ASP A 405 18.10 11.95 -2.19
N GLY A 406 18.81 11.20 -1.35
CA GLY A 406 19.55 11.74 -0.22
C GLY A 406 20.36 10.68 0.52
N LEU A 407 21.31 11.16 1.32
CA LEU A 407 22.18 10.33 2.14
C LEU A 407 22.19 10.83 3.59
N GLU A 408 21.81 9.95 4.51
CA GLU A 408 22.01 10.16 5.94
C GLU A 408 23.31 9.51 6.41
N VAL A 409 24.19 10.36 6.95
CA VAL A 409 25.49 9.99 7.48
C VAL A 409 25.38 9.84 8.99
N GLN A 410 25.37 8.59 9.46
CA GLN A 410 25.41 8.29 10.89
C GLN A 410 26.86 8.16 11.36
N PHE A 411 27.22 8.79 12.48
CA PHE A 411 28.59 8.82 12.99
C PHE A 411 28.65 8.69 14.52
N ALA A 412 29.69 8.01 15.03
CA ALA A 412 29.86 7.71 16.46
C ALA A 412 30.43 8.90 17.27
N SER A 413 29.72 10.02 17.30
CA SER A 413 30.02 11.21 18.11
C SER A 413 28.82 12.16 18.11
N ILE A 414 28.70 13.05 19.09
CA ILE A 414 27.76 14.18 19.05
C ILE A 414 28.30 15.36 18.22
N HIS A 415 29.62 15.39 17.99
CA HIS A 415 30.31 16.40 17.19
C HIS A 415 31.10 15.75 16.06
N LEU A 416 30.80 16.14 14.82
CA LEU A 416 31.64 15.87 13.66
C LEU A 416 32.60 17.05 13.52
N ASN A 417 33.87 16.83 13.85
CA ASN A 417 34.86 17.91 13.94
C ASN A 417 35.31 18.45 12.57
N ASP A 418 35.01 17.74 11.47
CA ASP A 418 35.40 18.15 10.11
C ASP A 418 34.36 17.72 9.06
N PHE A 419 33.69 18.71 8.45
CA PHE A 419 32.75 18.54 7.33
C PHE A 419 33.44 18.52 5.97
N SER A 420 34.70 18.93 5.87
CA SER A 420 35.37 19.20 4.59
C SER A 420 35.56 17.94 3.72
N GLN A 421 35.52 16.76 4.36
CA GLN A 421 35.65 15.45 3.70
C GLN A 421 34.31 14.86 3.25
N LEU A 422 33.18 15.38 3.75
CA LEU A 422 31.85 14.94 3.35
C LEU A 422 31.46 15.66 2.06
N ARG A 423 31.89 15.09 0.93
CA ARG A 423 31.46 15.54 -0.39
C ARG A 423 30.50 14.54 -0.99
N SER A 424 29.29 15.01 -1.24
CA SER A 424 28.38 14.41 -2.19
C SER A 424 27.94 15.55 -3.10
N ASP A 425 28.61 15.68 -4.24
CA ASP A 425 28.33 16.76 -5.19
C ASP A 425 26.90 16.59 -5.79
N ASP A 426 26.30 15.39 -5.65
CA ASP A 426 25.04 14.99 -6.29
C ASP A 426 23.89 14.64 -5.31
N LEU A 427 24.13 14.37 -4.02
CA LEU A 427 23.06 14.00 -3.06
C LEU A 427 23.00 14.94 -1.84
N PRO A 428 21.79 15.41 -1.47
CA PRO A 428 21.56 16.08 -0.20
C PRO A 428 21.99 15.22 1.00
N LEU A 429 22.80 15.80 1.89
CA LEU A 429 23.27 15.13 3.10
C LEU A 429 22.41 15.46 4.32
N THR A 430 22.23 14.44 5.17
CA THR A 430 21.66 14.58 6.52
C THR A 430 22.65 14.03 7.54
N LEU A 431 22.95 14.82 8.56
CA LEU A 431 23.91 14.46 9.60
C LEU A 431 23.18 13.90 10.80
N CYS A 432 23.60 12.71 11.23
CA CYS A 432 22.98 12.01 12.33
C CYS A 432 24.02 11.51 13.35
N PRO A 433 24.11 12.10 14.54
CA PRO A 433 24.98 11.57 15.58
C PRO A 433 24.42 10.23 16.08
N VAL A 434 25.33 9.34 16.46
CA VAL A 434 25.03 8.11 17.18
C VAL A 434 25.67 8.22 18.55
N ALA A 435 24.85 8.54 19.54
CA ALA A 435 25.26 8.79 20.91
C ALA A 435 25.04 7.54 21.77
N PRO A 436 26.11 6.80 22.15
CA PRO A 436 25.97 5.69 23.07
C PRO A 436 25.77 6.19 24.51
N GLY A 437 25.22 5.34 25.38
CA GLY A 437 25.26 5.58 26.83
C GLY A 437 24.10 6.39 27.41
N VAL A 438 23.00 6.58 26.67
CA VAL A 438 21.83 7.29 27.17
C VAL A 438 21.15 6.47 28.27
N SER A 439 21.16 7.00 29.50
CA SER A 439 20.51 6.36 30.64
C SER A 439 19.00 6.59 30.57
N ILE A 440 18.23 5.51 30.55
CA ILE A 440 16.77 5.55 30.55
C ILE A 440 16.27 4.93 31.86
N PRO A 441 15.44 5.63 32.65
CA PRO A 441 14.89 5.10 33.90
C PRO A 441 14.24 3.72 33.70
N GLY A 442 14.56 2.77 34.57
CA GLY A 442 14.00 1.41 34.54
C GLY A 442 14.64 0.47 33.52
N LYS A 443 15.61 0.90 32.71
CA LYS A 443 16.34 0.03 31.77
C LYS A 443 17.67 -0.45 32.36
N GLN A 444 17.98 -1.73 32.17
CA GLN A 444 19.22 -2.35 32.67
C GLN A 444 20.49 -1.79 32.01
N HIS A 445 20.44 -1.58 30.70
CA HIS A 445 21.58 -1.08 29.93
C HIS A 445 21.28 0.33 29.41
N PRO A 446 22.26 1.24 29.41
CA PRO A 446 22.17 2.47 28.63
C PRO A 446 21.84 2.16 27.17
N ARG A 447 21.10 3.06 26.51
CA ARG A 447 20.71 2.93 25.11
C ARG A 447 21.57 3.78 24.20
N THR A 448 21.62 3.37 22.94
CA THR A 448 22.17 4.17 21.86
C THR A 448 21.06 5.04 21.28
N ARG A 449 21.27 6.35 21.25
CA ARG A 449 20.40 7.28 20.54
C ARG A 449 20.96 7.56 19.15
N ILE A 450 20.07 7.60 18.16
CA ILE A 450 20.37 7.95 16.78
C ILE A 450 19.64 9.27 16.49
N GLY A 451 20.39 10.33 16.20
CA GLY A 451 19.88 11.69 15.99
C GLY A 451 20.08 12.60 17.19
N TYR A 452 20.17 13.91 16.98
CA TYR A 452 20.34 14.94 18.01
C TYR A 452 19.16 14.98 18.99
N SER A 453 19.43 15.19 20.28
CA SER A 453 18.39 15.58 21.26
C SER A 453 18.04 17.06 21.12
N LEU A 454 16.95 17.51 21.76
CA LEU A 454 16.53 18.91 21.75
C LEU A 454 17.63 19.87 22.24
N ASP A 455 18.31 19.52 23.34
CA ASP A 455 19.41 20.32 23.89
C ASP A 455 20.59 20.43 22.93
N GLU A 456 21.00 19.30 22.34
CA GLU A 456 22.10 19.27 21.38
C GLU A 456 21.75 20.04 20.12
N ALA A 457 20.54 19.86 19.61
CA ALA A 457 19.98 20.56 18.46
C ALA A 457 20.08 22.09 18.63
N ASN A 458 19.79 22.61 19.82
CA ASN A 458 19.88 24.04 20.13
C ASN A 458 21.31 24.62 20.15
N THR A 459 22.33 23.76 20.18
CA THR A 459 23.74 24.17 20.09
C THR A 459 24.28 24.21 18.65
N LEU A 460 23.54 23.64 17.69
CA LEU A 460 23.97 23.57 16.31
C LEU A 460 24.01 24.97 15.67
N SER A 461 25.04 25.19 14.84
CA SER A 461 25.10 26.38 13.99
C SER A 461 24.26 26.16 12.74
N PRO A 462 23.61 27.19 12.19
CA PRO A 462 22.99 27.08 10.87
C PRO A 462 24.04 26.64 9.86
N ALA A 463 23.80 25.52 9.20
CA ALA A 463 24.64 24.97 8.15
C ALA A 463 23.79 24.67 6.93
N ASP A 464 24.40 24.59 5.75
CA ASP A 464 23.74 24.23 4.50
C ASP A 464 23.30 22.74 4.44
N VAL A 465 23.43 22.01 5.55
CA VAL A 465 23.20 20.56 5.66
C VAL A 465 22.05 20.27 6.62
N ARG A 466 21.30 19.20 6.37
CA ARG A 466 20.21 18.77 7.26
C ARG A 466 20.74 18.08 8.51
N HIS A 467 20.05 18.27 9.62
CA HIS A 467 20.35 17.59 10.88
C HIS A 467 19.20 16.67 11.29
N LEU A 468 19.51 15.43 11.60
CA LEU A 468 18.54 14.48 12.09
C LEU A 468 18.30 14.69 13.58
N CYS A 469 17.08 15.05 13.96
CA CYS A 469 16.67 15.30 15.33
C CYS A 469 15.70 14.20 15.79
N ARG A 470 15.97 13.58 16.95
CA ARG A 470 15.18 12.47 17.48
C ARG A 470 14.19 12.99 18.52
N ILE A 471 12.89 12.86 18.24
CA ILE A 471 11.81 13.19 19.15
C ILE A 471 11.45 11.92 19.94
N ALA A 472 12.05 11.79 21.12
CA ALA A 472 11.85 10.63 21.99
C ALA A 472 10.44 10.60 22.60
N THR A 473 9.98 9.42 23.01
CA THR A 473 8.62 9.18 23.55
C THR A 473 8.13 10.19 24.61
N GLY A 474 9.02 10.69 25.46
CA GLY A 474 8.68 11.62 26.53
C GLY A 474 8.77 13.10 26.16
N ASP A 475 9.27 13.42 24.97
CA ASP A 475 9.50 14.79 24.55
C ASP A 475 8.16 15.49 24.25
N ALA A 476 8.04 16.73 24.72
CA ALA A 476 6.95 17.61 24.35
C ALA A 476 7.16 18.10 22.92
N LEU A 477 6.25 17.76 22.02
CA LEU A 477 6.37 18.08 20.59
C LEU A 477 6.38 19.59 20.33
N LEU A 478 5.68 20.38 21.14
CA LEU A 478 5.68 21.84 21.03
C LEU A 478 7.04 22.47 21.31
N GLU A 479 7.85 21.91 22.22
CA GLU A 479 9.19 22.45 22.52
C GLU A 479 10.12 22.37 21.30
N TRP A 480 9.89 21.38 20.44
CA TRP A 480 10.63 21.26 19.20
C TRP A 480 10.33 22.39 18.21
N LEU A 481 9.12 22.97 18.18
CA LEU A 481 8.84 24.10 17.28
C LEU A 481 9.74 25.32 17.52
N GLU A 482 10.20 25.52 18.76
CA GLU A 482 11.07 26.62 19.14
C GLU A 482 12.56 26.26 18.99
N ALA A 483 12.88 25.00 18.69
CA ALA A 483 14.25 24.52 18.57
C ALA A 483 14.99 25.21 17.42
N ARG A 484 16.27 25.51 17.61
CA ARG A 484 17.07 26.21 16.60
C ARG A 484 17.07 25.52 15.23
N PRO A 485 17.30 24.20 15.08
CA PRO A 485 17.32 23.60 13.75
C PRO A 485 16.00 23.71 12.99
N ILE A 486 14.89 23.80 13.71
CA ILE A 486 13.54 23.97 13.15
C ILE A 486 13.29 25.43 12.77
N THR A 487 13.73 26.38 13.60
CA THR A 487 13.52 27.82 13.40
C THR A 487 14.55 28.49 12.48
N SER A 488 15.75 27.91 12.34
CA SER A 488 16.88 28.48 11.61
C SER A 488 17.35 27.64 10.42
N GLY A 489 16.69 26.53 10.07
CA GLY A 489 17.19 25.63 9.05
C GLY A 489 16.24 24.51 8.63
N ARG A 490 16.85 23.46 8.06
CA ARG A 490 16.19 22.27 7.53
C ARG A 490 16.53 21.08 8.43
N ALA A 491 15.59 20.62 9.24
CA ALA A 491 15.75 19.44 10.08
C ALA A 491 14.96 18.24 9.53
N ASP A 492 15.49 17.05 9.81
CA ASP A 492 14.78 15.79 9.63
C ASP A 492 14.40 15.27 11.02
N LEU A 493 13.12 15.40 11.36
CA LEU A 493 12.55 15.06 12.66
C LEU A 493 12.14 13.59 12.67
N VAL A 494 12.65 12.79 13.59
CA VAL A 494 12.31 11.36 13.71
C VAL A 494 11.47 11.16 14.96
N LEU A 495 10.21 10.79 14.75
CA LEU A 495 9.22 10.57 15.81
C LEU A 495 9.21 9.12 16.25
N ASP A 496 9.49 8.91 17.54
CA ASP A 496 9.41 7.59 18.16
C ASP A 496 7.98 7.15 18.47
N LEU A 497 7.68 5.91 18.08
CA LEU A 497 6.48 5.19 18.45
C LEU A 497 6.81 4.11 19.51
N PRO A 498 6.61 4.41 20.81
CA PRO A 498 6.81 3.40 21.86
C PRO A 498 5.84 2.22 21.73
N GLY A 499 6.20 1.06 22.28
CA GLY A 499 5.32 -0.10 22.44
C GLY A 499 4.26 0.11 23.52
N VAL A 500 3.41 1.12 23.35
CA VAL A 500 2.26 1.47 24.20
C VAL A 500 0.97 1.32 23.40
N ASP A 501 -0.16 1.68 24.01
CA ASP A 501 -1.48 1.65 23.37
C ASP A 501 -1.50 2.39 22.01
N ASP A 502 -2.17 1.79 21.01
CA ASP A 502 -2.27 2.34 19.65
C ASP A 502 -2.93 3.72 19.63
N ASP A 503 -3.85 4.01 20.55
CA ASP A 503 -4.52 5.31 20.61
C ASP A 503 -3.56 6.43 20.99
N LEU A 504 -2.61 6.14 21.89
CA LEU A 504 -1.59 7.10 22.29
C LEU A 504 -0.62 7.39 21.15
N ASN A 505 -0.22 6.35 20.40
CA ASN A 505 0.64 6.50 19.24
C ASN A 505 -0.06 7.28 18.11
N ALA A 506 -1.32 6.96 17.82
CA ALA A 506 -2.12 7.68 16.83
C ALA A 506 -2.28 9.16 17.18
N ARG A 507 -2.54 9.49 18.46
CA ARG A 507 -2.59 10.88 18.93
C ARG A 507 -1.25 11.60 18.80
N ARG A 508 -0.14 10.93 19.19
CA ARG A 508 1.22 11.48 19.07
C ARG A 508 1.60 11.75 17.61
N VAL A 509 1.21 10.86 16.69
CA VAL A 509 1.38 11.05 15.24
C VAL A 509 0.55 12.22 14.74
N ALA A 510 -0.71 12.35 15.17
CA ALA A 510 -1.56 13.47 14.80
C ALA A 510 -0.93 14.81 15.23
N GLU A 511 -0.48 14.89 16.48
CA GLU A 511 0.18 16.08 17.02
C GLU A 511 1.43 16.44 16.21
N ALA A 512 2.30 15.47 15.93
CA ALA A 512 3.53 15.70 15.15
C ALA A 512 3.24 16.16 13.70
N LEU A 513 2.21 15.62 13.05
CA LEU A 513 1.81 16.01 11.69
C LEU A 513 1.29 17.46 11.66
N LEU A 514 0.42 17.84 12.61
CA LEU A 514 -0.11 19.19 12.70
C LEU A 514 1.01 20.20 12.93
N LEU A 515 1.95 19.91 13.82
CA LEU A 515 3.08 20.78 14.12
C LEU A 515 4.04 20.91 12.93
N THR A 516 4.37 19.80 12.27
CA THR A 516 5.27 19.80 11.10
C THR A 516 4.68 20.60 9.94
N ALA A 517 3.35 20.59 9.76
CA ALA A 517 2.69 21.39 8.73
C ALA A 517 2.90 22.92 8.89
N THR A 518 3.25 23.38 10.09
CA THR A 518 3.57 24.80 10.35
C THR A 518 5.03 25.17 10.07
N VAL A 519 5.89 24.19 9.79
CA VAL A 519 7.32 24.37 9.55
C VAL A 519 7.78 23.62 8.28
N PRO A 520 7.29 23.99 7.09
CA PRO A 520 7.33 23.18 5.86
C PRO A 520 8.74 22.86 5.30
N GLU A 521 9.79 23.55 5.75
CA GLU A 521 11.18 23.22 5.35
C GLU A 521 11.74 21.97 6.07
N ASN A 522 11.08 21.56 7.16
CA ASN A 522 11.44 20.40 7.98
C ASN A 522 10.67 19.16 7.51
N ARG A 523 11.29 17.99 7.66
CA ARG A 523 10.68 16.69 7.32
C ARG A 523 10.34 15.94 8.59
N LEU A 524 9.22 15.22 8.59
CA LEU A 524 8.83 14.33 9.68
C LEU A 524 8.94 12.88 9.22
N PHE A 525 9.72 12.08 9.92
CA PHE A 525 9.83 10.64 9.74
C PHE A 525 9.23 9.92 10.94
N ILE A 526 8.20 9.13 10.72
CA ILE A 526 7.70 8.22 11.76
C ILE A 526 8.60 6.97 11.80
N ASP A 527 9.08 6.59 12.99
CA ASP A 527 9.99 5.46 13.20
C ASP A 527 9.47 4.50 14.30
N PRO A 528 9.40 3.18 14.01
CA PRO A 528 9.62 2.50 12.71
C PRO A 528 8.37 2.46 11.81
N LEU A 529 8.54 2.06 10.54
CA LEU A 529 7.43 1.69 9.66
C LEU A 529 6.74 0.42 10.17
N THR A 530 7.51 -0.65 10.38
CA THR A 530 7.02 -1.95 10.88
C THR A 530 7.39 -2.10 12.35
N ASP A 531 6.51 -2.73 13.13
CA ASP A 531 6.82 -3.14 14.52
C ASP A 531 8.23 -3.70 14.65
N PHE A 532 8.90 -3.28 15.72
CA PHE A 532 10.21 -3.79 16.09
C PHE A 532 10.14 -4.30 17.53
N ASP A 533 9.69 -5.54 17.65
CA ASP A 533 9.31 -6.20 18.91
C ASP A 533 10.35 -7.22 19.41
N ARG A 534 11.32 -7.60 18.57
CA ARG A 534 12.43 -8.51 18.91
C ARG A 534 13.68 -7.76 19.34
N THR A 535 13.53 -6.79 20.25
CA THR A 535 14.67 -6.05 20.83
C THR A 535 14.50 -5.82 22.34
N MET A 536 15.48 -5.16 22.96
CA MET A 536 15.42 -4.77 24.38
C MET A 536 14.36 -3.69 24.66
N ASP A 537 13.86 -3.00 23.63
CA ASP A 537 12.81 -2.00 23.72
C ASP A 537 11.72 -2.27 22.67
N LEU A 538 10.47 -2.38 23.12
CA LEU A 538 9.33 -2.54 22.23
C LEU A 538 9.02 -1.20 21.55
N THR A 539 8.91 -1.23 20.22
CA THR A 539 8.43 -0.09 19.42
C THR A 539 7.35 -0.55 18.47
N HIS A 540 6.22 0.15 18.46
CA HIS A 540 5.16 -0.09 17.46
C HIS A 540 5.51 0.61 16.16
N GLY A 541 5.18 -0.01 15.04
CA GLY A 541 5.25 0.62 13.73
C GLY A 541 3.95 1.35 13.37
N LEU A 542 3.90 1.83 12.14
CA LEU A 542 2.65 2.17 11.45
C LEU A 542 1.92 0.91 10.94
N ILE A 543 2.68 -0.15 10.67
CA ILE A 543 2.17 -1.50 10.41
C ILE A 543 2.71 -2.49 11.43
N ASP A 544 1.91 -3.51 11.77
CA ASP A 544 2.31 -4.56 12.69
C ASP A 544 3.30 -5.57 12.05
N THR A 545 3.73 -6.59 12.79
CA THR A 545 4.62 -7.65 12.27
C THR A 545 3.99 -8.57 11.22
N ARG A 546 2.67 -8.47 10.97
CA ARG A 546 1.94 -9.06 9.83
C ARG A 546 1.80 -8.08 8.66
N CYS A 547 2.40 -6.90 8.78
CA CYS A 547 2.24 -5.78 7.86
C CYS A 547 0.77 -5.32 7.72
N ASN A 548 -0.02 -5.43 8.78
CA ASN A 548 -1.37 -4.87 8.85
C ASN A 548 -1.34 -3.45 9.39
N PRO A 549 -2.20 -2.55 8.86
CA PRO A 549 -2.23 -1.16 9.29
C PRO A 549 -2.64 -1.05 10.77
N ARG A 550 -1.86 -0.29 11.55
CA ARG A 550 -2.25 0.19 12.89
C ARG A 550 -3.01 1.52 12.76
N PRO A 551 -3.80 1.94 13.78
CA PRO A 551 -4.53 3.21 13.73
C PRO A 551 -3.67 4.44 13.39
N ALA A 552 -2.40 4.45 13.80
CA ALA A 552 -1.44 5.49 13.46
C ALA A 552 -1.22 5.63 11.93
N MET A 553 -1.24 4.54 11.16
CA MET A 553 -1.17 4.60 9.68
C MET A 553 -2.38 5.32 9.09
N THR A 554 -3.58 5.08 9.63
CA THR A 554 -4.80 5.77 9.22
C THR A 554 -4.71 7.27 9.49
N VAL A 555 -4.12 7.67 10.63
CA VAL A 555 -3.84 9.08 10.95
C VAL A 555 -2.87 9.67 9.93
N VAL A 556 -1.75 9.00 9.63
CA VAL A 556 -0.76 9.47 8.65
C VAL A 556 -1.43 9.72 7.30
N ARG A 557 -2.08 8.71 6.70
CA ARG A 557 -2.65 8.85 5.33
C ARG A 557 -3.71 9.97 5.24
N THR A 558 -4.52 10.09 6.29
CA THR A 558 -5.63 11.06 6.35
C THR A 558 -5.11 12.48 6.52
N LEU A 559 -4.27 12.71 7.53
CA LEU A 559 -3.75 14.05 7.81
C LEU A 559 -2.74 14.51 6.76
N ASN A 560 -1.91 13.61 6.23
CA ASN A 560 -1.01 13.95 5.15
C ASN A 560 -1.77 14.49 3.92
N THR A 561 -2.90 13.84 3.57
CA THR A 561 -3.80 14.34 2.51
C THR A 561 -4.40 15.70 2.88
N ILE A 562 -5.00 15.83 4.06
CA ILE A 562 -5.73 17.04 4.46
C ILE A 562 -4.81 18.26 4.55
N LEU A 563 -3.62 18.09 5.12
CA LEU A 563 -2.69 19.19 5.38
C LEU A 563 -1.96 19.65 4.12
N HIS A 564 -1.71 18.75 3.17
CA HIS A 564 -0.81 19.02 2.04
C HIS A 564 -1.46 18.93 0.65
N ALA A 565 -2.76 18.65 0.55
CA ALA A 565 -3.48 18.61 -0.72
C ALA A 565 -3.47 19.95 -1.47
N ASP A 566 -3.65 21.06 -0.75
CA ASP A 566 -3.96 22.37 -1.36
C ASP A 566 -2.86 23.42 -1.16
N GLY A 567 -1.67 23.01 -0.70
CA GLY A 567 -0.52 23.89 -0.52
C GLY A 567 -0.73 25.01 0.50
N GLU A 568 -1.63 24.82 1.46
CA GLU A 568 -1.96 25.81 2.48
C GLU A 568 -0.79 26.06 3.43
N THR A 569 -0.65 27.32 3.87
CA THR A 569 0.26 27.70 4.94
C THR A 569 -0.50 27.67 6.27
N TRP A 570 0.08 27.00 7.26
CA TRP A 570 -0.53 26.79 8.56
C TRP A 570 0.20 27.57 9.65
N SER A 571 -0.56 28.12 10.59
CA SER A 571 -0.08 28.71 11.83
C SER A 571 -0.60 27.90 13.01
N VAL A 572 0.14 27.85 14.12
CA VAL A 572 -0.27 27.13 15.34
C VAL A 572 -0.59 28.09 16.46
N THR A 573 -1.68 27.79 17.18
CA THR A 573 -1.98 28.32 18.50
C THR A 573 -1.80 27.18 19.52
N PRO A 574 -0.75 27.21 20.35
CA PRO A 574 -0.53 26.20 21.37
C PRO A 574 -1.61 26.27 22.46
N GLY A 575 -1.93 25.12 23.07
CA GLY A 575 -2.94 25.02 24.13
C GLY A 575 -3.67 23.67 24.11
N ASP A 576 -4.75 23.58 24.89
CA ASP A 576 -5.72 22.48 24.80
C ASP A 576 -7.12 23.09 24.52
N PRO A 577 -7.67 22.89 23.30
CA PRO A 577 -7.09 22.12 22.20
C PRO A 577 -5.92 22.83 21.50
N MET A 578 -4.94 22.05 21.04
CA MET A 578 -3.90 22.53 20.13
C MET A 578 -4.56 22.81 18.78
N THR A 579 -4.43 24.04 18.27
CA THR A 579 -5.15 24.45 17.07
C THR A 579 -4.18 24.93 16.00
N ILE A 580 -4.35 24.46 14.76
CA ILE A 580 -3.69 25.02 13.59
C ILE A 580 -4.71 25.65 12.64
N GLU A 581 -4.32 26.75 12.00
CA GLU A 581 -5.19 27.54 11.14
C GLU A 581 -4.47 27.92 9.85
N SER A 582 -5.18 27.78 8.73
CA SER A 582 -4.84 28.35 7.42
C SER A 582 -5.80 29.50 7.09
N ALA A 583 -5.70 30.05 5.88
CA ALA A 583 -6.63 31.10 5.42
C ALA A 583 -8.10 30.63 5.32
N THR A 584 -8.32 29.31 5.24
CA THR A 584 -9.61 28.70 4.89
C THR A 584 -10.08 27.69 5.93
N ARG A 585 -9.16 27.05 6.66
CA ARG A 585 -9.44 25.91 7.53
C ARG A 585 -8.85 26.08 8.92
N ARG A 586 -9.52 25.51 9.92
CA ARG A 586 -9.07 25.37 11.31
C ARG A 586 -9.13 23.90 11.69
N LEU A 587 -8.04 23.37 12.25
CA LEU A 587 -7.95 22.03 12.82
C LEU A 587 -7.58 22.10 14.30
N SER A 588 -8.32 21.43 15.18
CA SER A 588 -8.08 21.47 16.63
C SER A 588 -8.01 20.05 17.22
N LEU A 589 -6.94 19.75 17.95
CA LEU A 589 -6.67 18.48 18.64
C LEU A 589 -6.75 18.68 20.16
N THR A 590 -7.75 18.08 20.82
CA THR A 590 -7.89 18.17 22.29
C THR A 590 -7.21 17.03 23.05
N SER A 591 -6.80 17.31 24.29
CA SER A 591 -6.23 16.32 25.20
C SER A 591 -7.24 15.40 25.88
N SER A 592 -8.48 15.85 26.03
CA SER A 592 -9.58 15.07 26.59
C SER A 592 -10.46 14.51 25.48
N VAL A 593 -10.49 13.19 25.33
CA VAL A 593 -11.44 12.53 24.43
C VAL A 593 -12.82 12.54 25.10
N PRO A 594 -13.85 13.22 24.56
CA PRO A 594 -15.21 13.10 25.08
C PRO A 594 -15.63 11.63 25.09
N ARG A 595 -16.24 11.16 26.20
CA ARG A 595 -16.69 9.76 26.39
C ARG A 595 -17.83 9.33 25.46
N GLU A 596 -18.31 10.20 24.58
CA GLU A 596 -19.37 9.88 23.63
C GLU A 596 -18.80 9.23 22.37
N ALA A 597 -19.50 8.22 21.86
CA ALA A 597 -19.02 7.25 20.88
C ALA A 597 -18.86 7.82 19.45
N SER A 598 -18.14 8.92 19.25
CA SER A 598 -17.85 9.46 17.91
C SER A 598 -16.52 10.19 17.76
N THR A 599 -15.80 10.49 18.84
CA THR A 599 -14.48 11.14 18.78
C THR A 599 -13.36 10.16 19.10
N LEU A 600 -12.72 9.52 18.11
CA LEU A 600 -11.35 9.03 18.34
C LEU A 600 -10.40 10.22 18.14
N TYR A 601 -9.56 10.47 19.15
CA TYR A 601 -8.46 11.46 19.20
C TYR A 601 -8.82 12.94 19.44
N GLY A 602 -10.09 13.32 19.57
CA GLY A 602 -10.44 14.73 19.88
C GLY A 602 -10.05 15.73 18.77
N LEU A 603 -9.86 15.26 17.53
CA LEU A 603 -9.51 16.08 16.38
C LEU A 603 -10.78 16.59 15.67
N THR A 604 -10.88 17.90 15.47
CA THR A 604 -12.01 18.57 14.82
C THR A 604 -11.54 19.48 13.69
N SER A 605 -12.38 19.68 12.66
CA SER A 605 -12.10 20.55 11.51
C SER A 605 -13.28 21.47 11.23
N SER A 606 -13.03 22.76 11.01
CA SER A 606 -14.05 23.76 10.69
C SER A 606 -13.55 24.78 9.67
N ARG A 607 -14.47 25.50 9.01
CA ARG A 607 -14.09 26.66 8.18
C ARG A 607 -13.85 27.86 9.07
N VAL A 608 -12.85 28.68 8.74
CA VAL A 608 -12.47 29.85 9.57
C VAL A 608 -13.60 30.88 9.73
N THR A 609 -14.57 30.90 8.81
CA THR A 609 -15.75 31.79 8.86
C THR A 609 -16.93 31.27 9.69
N GLU A 610 -16.87 30.04 10.21
CA GLU A 610 -17.95 29.46 11.03
C GLU A 610 -17.79 29.90 12.49
N THR A 611 -18.84 30.49 13.06
CA THR A 611 -18.91 30.76 14.51
C THR A 611 -19.10 29.46 15.29
N ALA A 612 -18.72 29.41 16.57
CA ALA A 612 -18.83 28.22 17.42
C ALA A 612 -20.27 27.62 17.57
N GLN A 613 -21.30 28.32 17.10
CA GLN A 613 -22.69 27.83 17.03
C GLN A 613 -23.05 27.16 15.67
N GLY A 614 -22.16 27.16 14.68
CA GLY A 614 -22.36 26.58 13.34
C GLY A 614 -21.57 25.29 13.08
N LEU A 615 -21.11 24.61 14.14
CA LEU A 615 -20.30 23.39 14.08
C LEU A 615 -21.04 22.14 13.54
N ASP A 616 -22.30 22.25 13.14
CA ASP A 616 -23.04 21.14 12.52
C ASP A 616 -22.52 20.80 11.10
N ASP A 617 -21.82 21.72 10.43
CA ASP A 617 -21.18 21.53 9.11
C ASP A 617 -19.67 21.20 9.21
N ALA A 618 -19.14 21.06 10.43
CA ALA A 618 -17.74 20.74 10.69
C ALA A 618 -17.40 19.30 10.26
N LEU A 619 -16.22 19.12 9.66
CA LEU A 619 -15.74 17.78 9.36
C LEU A 619 -15.40 17.05 10.65
N LEU A 620 -16.19 16.03 10.97
CA LEU A 620 -15.81 15.06 11.99
C LEU A 620 -14.71 14.18 11.41
N LEU A 621 -13.46 14.65 11.50
CA LEU A 621 -12.25 13.87 11.24
C LEU A 621 -12.26 12.53 11.97
N ALA A 622 -12.89 12.48 13.14
CA ALA A 622 -13.09 11.26 13.90
C ALA A 622 -13.92 10.19 13.18
N GLU A 623 -14.74 10.54 12.19
CA GLU A 623 -15.43 9.56 11.34
C GLU A 623 -14.47 8.85 10.38
N TYR A 624 -13.43 9.52 9.88
CA TYR A 624 -12.43 8.89 9.00
C TYR A 624 -11.38 8.06 9.72
N LEU A 625 -11.17 8.36 11.00
CA LEU A 625 -10.16 7.71 11.84
C LEU A 625 -10.70 6.43 12.52
N LYS A 626 -11.98 6.10 12.33
CA LYS A 626 -12.62 4.83 12.67
C LYS A 626 -12.67 3.91 11.46
#